data_AF-A0A8J4Y7W9-F1
#
_entry.id   AF-A0A8J4Y7W9-F1
#
_cell.length_a   1.000
_cell.length_b   1.000
_cell.length_c   1.000
_cell.angle_alpha   90.00
_cell.angle_beta   90.00
_cell.angle_gamma   90.00
#
_symmetry.space_group_name_H-M   'P 1'
#
loop_
_entity.id
_entity.type
_entity.pdbx_description
1 polymer ?
#
loop_
_entity_poly.entity_id
_entity_poly.type
_entity_poly.pdbx_seq_one_letter_code
_entity_poly.pdbx_strand_id
1 'polypeptide(L)'
;MNAEDTANLVSFLEKQKSRYQVASREISELKKSLAEIQNSDGGTASDAVQQLRNEVGTLRARLIDAEQKSIDLGNDVTILSKMMNGREGSLTITRNDLGTISEELAQLYHHVCTVNGETPSRVLLDHSKQGHTTEKEEEAYIPHPGSLDPRSTEGKLRTDVTLKDFVDNSDPAAVREIVDTIVDQIRHLKKSVEHTIELSKEKGLVRESAASDSKYYVLVYHYLTFCFFFLL
;
A
#
# COMPACT_ATOMS: atom_id res chain seq x y z
N MET A 1 24.68 -34.26 109.11
CA MET A 1 23.81 -34.13 107.93
C MET A 1 23.00 -35.41 107.88
N ASN A 2 21.67 -35.30 108.02
CA ASN A 2 20.82 -36.48 108.13
C ASN A 2 20.54 -37.07 106.74
N ALA A 3 20.27 -38.37 106.67
CA ALA A 3 20.03 -39.07 105.40
C ALA A 3 18.89 -38.45 104.56
N GLU A 4 17.93 -37.81 105.23
CA GLU A 4 16.78 -37.13 104.62
C GLU A 4 17.17 -35.83 103.90
N ASP A 5 18.12 -35.05 104.45
CA ASP A 5 18.62 -33.82 103.81
C ASP A 5 19.40 -34.14 102.53
N THR A 6 20.19 -35.21 102.56
CA THR A 6 20.90 -35.71 101.37
C THR A 6 19.95 -36.19 100.28
N ALA A 7 18.87 -36.90 100.64
CA ALA A 7 17.87 -37.36 99.67
C ALA A 7 17.12 -36.19 99.02
N ASN A 8 16.76 -35.17 99.81
CA ASN A 8 16.09 -33.96 99.32
C ASN A 8 16.99 -33.18 98.35
N LEU A 9 18.27 -33.00 98.69
CA LEU A 9 19.24 -32.32 97.82
C LEU A 9 19.45 -33.06 96.49
N VAL A 10 19.56 -34.39 96.53
CA VAL A 10 19.67 -35.21 95.31
C VAL A 10 18.44 -35.04 94.42
N SER A 11 17.23 -35.12 94.99
CA SER A 11 15.99 -34.94 94.23
C SER A 11 15.91 -33.56 93.56
N PHE A 12 16.38 -32.51 94.24
CA PHE A 12 16.40 -31.15 93.72
C PHE A 12 17.39 -31.01 92.56
N LEU A 13 18.60 -31.56 92.70
CA LEU A 13 19.62 -31.53 91.65
C LEU A 13 19.17 -32.33 90.41
N GLU A 14 18.50 -33.45 90.60
CA GLU A 14 17.98 -34.28 89.52
C GLU A 14 16.86 -33.56 88.74
N LYS A 15 15.97 -32.87 89.46
CA LYS A 15 14.96 -31.99 88.85
C LYS A 15 15.60 -30.84 88.08
N GLN A 16 16.65 -30.21 88.61
CA GLN A 16 17.34 -29.14 87.89
C GLN A 16 18.05 -29.66 86.64
N LYS A 17 18.75 -30.79 86.73
CA LYS A 17 19.38 -31.44 85.59
C LYS A 17 18.37 -31.72 84.47
N SER A 18 17.20 -32.26 84.81
CA SER A 18 16.11 -32.50 83.85
C SER A 18 15.66 -31.21 83.15
N ARG A 19 15.44 -30.12 83.91
CA ARG A 19 15.06 -28.81 83.34
C ARG A 19 16.11 -28.25 82.39
N TYR A 20 17.39 -28.31 82.76
CA TYR A 20 18.48 -27.90 81.87
C TYR A 20 18.56 -28.76 80.60
N GLN A 21 18.29 -30.05 80.72
CA GLN A 21 18.34 -30.97 79.59
C GLN A 21 17.22 -30.69 78.57
N VAL A 22 16.02 -30.37 79.06
CA VAL A 22 14.90 -29.92 78.22
C VAL A 22 15.21 -28.57 77.56
N ALA A 23 15.66 -27.58 78.33
CA ALA A 23 16.02 -26.26 77.80
C ALA A 23 17.14 -26.34 76.75
N SER A 24 18.14 -27.19 76.96
CA SER A 24 19.22 -27.41 76.00
C SER A 24 18.70 -27.99 74.68
N ARG A 25 17.78 -28.96 74.75
CA ARG A 25 17.14 -29.54 73.56
C ARG A 25 16.31 -28.49 72.81
N GLU A 26 15.49 -27.71 73.51
CA GLU A 26 14.69 -26.63 72.91
C GLU A 26 15.58 -25.55 72.26
N ILE A 27 16.68 -25.18 72.90
CA ILE A 27 17.65 -24.24 72.32
C ILE A 27 18.30 -24.82 71.06
N SER A 28 18.64 -26.11 71.05
CA SER A 28 19.17 -26.78 69.86
C SER A 28 18.16 -26.84 68.73
N GLU A 29 16.88 -27.11 69.02
CA GLU A 29 15.80 -27.12 68.04
C GLU A 29 15.54 -25.72 67.48
N LEU A 30 15.46 -24.69 68.33
CA LEU A 30 15.30 -23.30 67.91
C LEU A 30 16.47 -22.83 67.04
N LYS A 31 17.72 -23.18 67.40
CA LYS A 31 18.91 -22.87 66.58
C LYS A 31 18.84 -23.53 65.21
N LYS A 32 18.37 -24.77 65.15
CA LYS A 32 18.18 -25.49 63.89
C LYS A 32 17.13 -24.80 63.01
N SER A 33 15.96 -24.50 63.55
CA SER A 33 14.91 -23.79 62.80
C SER A 33 15.33 -22.39 62.35
N LEU A 34 16.10 -21.67 63.18
CA LEU A 34 16.62 -20.35 62.81
C LEU A 34 17.62 -20.42 61.65
N ALA A 35 18.49 -21.45 61.63
CA ALA A 35 19.41 -21.70 60.52
C ALA A 35 18.68 -22.12 59.24
N GLU A 36 17.59 -22.89 59.33
CA GLU A 36 16.76 -23.26 58.19
C GLU A 36 16.08 -22.02 57.58
N ILE A 37 15.49 -21.15 58.41
CA ILE A 37 14.83 -19.91 57.97
C ILE A 37 15.83 -18.92 57.36
N GLN A 38 17.00 -18.73 57.97
CA GLN A 38 18.03 -17.84 57.42
C GLN A 38 18.55 -18.30 56.06
N ASN A 39 18.63 -19.61 55.83
CA ASN A 39 19.02 -20.15 54.52
C ASN A 39 17.91 -20.02 53.47
N SER A 40 16.63 -20.01 53.87
CA SER A 40 15.51 -19.88 52.92
C SER A 40 15.20 -18.45 52.50
N ASP A 41 15.40 -17.45 53.37
CA ASP A 41 14.99 -16.05 53.11
C ASP A 41 16.02 -15.23 52.31
N GLY A 42 17.30 -15.59 52.33
CA GLY A 42 18.38 -14.71 51.84
C GLY A 42 18.69 -14.79 50.34
N GLY A 43 18.48 -15.94 49.70
CA GLY A 43 19.00 -16.21 48.35
C GLY A 43 17.93 -16.30 47.26
N THR A 44 16.92 -17.14 47.47
CA THR A 44 15.96 -17.52 46.42
C THR A 44 14.98 -16.41 46.06
N ALA A 45 14.48 -15.67 47.04
CA ALA A 45 13.58 -14.54 46.82
C ALA A 45 14.30 -13.35 46.15
N SER A 46 15.56 -13.09 46.54
CA SER A 46 16.37 -12.02 45.96
C SER A 46 16.73 -12.30 44.49
N ASP A 47 17.11 -13.54 44.17
CA ASP A 47 17.44 -13.95 42.80
C ASP A 47 16.19 -13.91 41.89
N ALA A 48 15.04 -14.37 42.38
CA ALA A 48 13.77 -14.29 41.65
C ALA A 48 13.39 -12.84 41.34
N VAL A 49 13.56 -11.92 42.31
CA VAL A 49 13.32 -10.49 42.10
C VAL A 49 14.28 -9.90 41.08
N GLN A 50 15.56 -10.30 41.09
CA GLN A 50 16.55 -9.82 40.12
C GLN A 50 16.24 -10.33 38.71
N GLN A 51 15.83 -11.59 38.57
CA GLN A 51 15.41 -12.15 37.29
C GLN A 51 14.18 -11.42 36.73
N LEU A 52 13.16 -11.20 37.55
CA LEU A 52 11.96 -10.45 37.15
C LEU A 52 12.31 -9.02 36.71
N ARG A 53 13.25 -8.34 37.39
CA ARG A 53 13.72 -7.00 36.97
C ARG A 53 14.37 -7.03 35.60
N ASN A 54 15.20 -8.03 35.31
CA ASN A 54 15.85 -8.20 34.01
C ASN A 54 14.83 -8.50 32.90
N GLU A 55 13.85 -9.37 33.18
CA GLU A 55 12.76 -9.69 32.25
C GLU A 55 11.91 -8.45 31.95
N VAL A 56 11.53 -7.68 32.96
CA VAL A 56 10.81 -6.41 32.79
C VAL A 56 11.63 -5.41 31.95
N GLY A 57 12.95 -5.34 32.14
CA GLY A 57 13.83 -4.51 31.32
C GLY A 57 13.83 -4.93 29.85
N THR A 58 13.92 -6.24 29.60
CA THR A 58 13.92 -6.81 28.24
C THR A 58 12.56 -6.61 27.57
N LEU A 59 11.46 -6.80 28.29
CA LEU A 59 10.10 -6.57 27.78
C LEU A 59 9.88 -5.10 27.44
N ARG A 60 10.39 -4.16 28.25
CA ARG A 60 10.34 -2.72 27.94
C ARG A 60 11.10 -2.38 26.66
N ALA A 61 12.31 -2.92 26.47
CA ALA A 61 13.07 -2.70 25.25
C ALA A 61 12.31 -3.21 24.01
N ARG A 62 11.78 -4.44 24.08
CA ARG A 62 10.97 -5.02 23.00
C ARG A 62 9.70 -4.22 22.71
N LEU A 63 9.05 -3.67 23.74
CA LEU A 63 7.86 -2.84 23.57
C LEU A 63 8.21 -1.56 22.80
N ILE A 64 9.30 -0.88 23.18
CA ILE A 64 9.77 0.33 22.49
C ILE A 64 10.10 0.02 21.02
N ASP A 65 10.81 -1.08 20.75
CA ASP A 65 11.14 -1.50 19.39
C ASP A 65 9.87 -1.80 18.57
N ALA A 66 8.88 -2.46 19.18
CA ALA A 66 7.61 -2.75 18.54
C ALA A 66 6.78 -1.50 18.26
N GLU A 67 6.74 -0.54 19.20
CA GLU A 67 6.08 0.75 19.02
C GLU A 67 6.74 1.56 17.90
N GLN A 68 8.07 1.61 17.86
CA GLN A 68 8.81 2.29 16.80
C GLN A 68 8.54 1.65 15.44
N LYS A 69 8.58 0.32 15.35
CA LYS A 69 8.23 -0.41 14.13
C LYS A 69 6.78 -0.16 13.71
N SER A 70 5.85 -0.05 14.65
CA SER A 70 4.45 0.28 14.36
C SER A 70 4.30 1.68 13.78
N ILE A 71 5.04 2.66 14.30
CA ILE A 71 5.06 4.03 13.78
C ILE A 71 5.62 4.04 12.36
N ASP A 72 6.74 3.35 12.14
CA ASP A 72 7.39 3.29 10.83
C ASP A 72 6.50 2.60 9.79
N LEU A 73 5.83 1.49 10.14
CA LEU A 73 4.82 0.86 9.29
C LEU A 73 3.64 1.80 9.00
N GLY A 74 3.15 2.56 9.97
CA GLY A 74 2.09 3.54 9.76
C GLY A 74 2.49 4.65 8.79
N ASN A 75 3.75 5.10 8.85
CA ASN A 75 4.30 6.06 7.90
C ASN A 75 4.40 5.45 6.49
N ASP A 76 4.89 4.22 6.38
CA ASP A 76 5.03 3.51 5.10
C ASP A 76 3.66 3.31 4.43
N VAL A 77 2.62 2.92 5.18
CA VAL A 77 1.24 2.82 4.69
C VAL A 77 0.72 4.17 4.19
N THR A 78 1.02 5.25 4.90
CA THR A 78 0.61 6.61 4.48
C THR A 78 1.29 7.03 3.17
N ILE A 79 2.57 6.71 3.01
CA ILE A 79 3.32 6.98 1.77
C ILE A 79 2.74 6.17 0.61
N LEU A 80 2.53 4.86 0.82
CA LEU A 80 1.95 3.96 -0.17
C LEU A 80 0.55 4.43 -0.60
N SER A 81 -0.28 4.87 0.35
CA SER A 81 -1.62 5.40 0.05
C SER A 81 -1.55 6.64 -0.84
N LYS A 82 -0.61 7.57 -0.57
CA LYS A 82 -0.41 8.75 -1.43
C LYS A 82 0.05 8.37 -2.83
N MET A 83 0.96 7.40 -2.96
CA MET A 83 1.42 6.90 -4.25
C MET A 83 0.28 6.25 -5.04
N MET A 84 -0.54 5.42 -4.37
CA MET A 84 -1.70 4.77 -4.98
C MET A 84 -2.71 5.80 -5.49
N ASN A 85 -3.06 6.80 -4.67
CA ASN A 85 -3.98 7.87 -5.08
C ASN A 85 -3.44 8.67 -6.28
N GLY A 86 -2.13 8.92 -6.32
CA GLY A 86 -1.49 9.56 -7.49
C GLY A 86 -1.60 8.73 -8.77
N ARG A 87 -1.45 7.40 -8.66
CA ARG A 87 -1.61 6.47 -9.80
C ARG A 87 -3.07 6.38 -10.25
N GLU A 88 -4.00 6.30 -9.31
CA GLU A 88 -5.45 6.26 -9.60
C GLU A 88 -5.91 7.52 -10.33
N GLY A 89 -5.44 8.69 -9.91
CA GLY A 89 -5.69 9.94 -10.62
C GLY A 89 -5.14 9.92 -12.06
N SER A 90 -3.92 9.41 -12.26
CA SER A 90 -3.34 9.28 -13.60
C SER A 90 -4.12 8.32 -14.48
N LEU A 91 -4.53 7.16 -13.96
CA LEU A 91 -5.34 6.18 -14.68
C LEU A 91 -6.72 6.72 -15.03
N THR A 92 -7.31 7.51 -14.15
CA THR A 92 -8.61 8.18 -14.40
C THR A 92 -8.49 9.14 -15.58
N ILE A 93 -7.42 9.93 -15.63
CA ILE A 93 -7.14 10.83 -16.77
C ILE A 93 -6.98 10.01 -18.06
N THR A 94 -6.09 9.00 -18.05
CA THR A 94 -5.89 8.10 -19.19
C THR A 94 -7.19 7.44 -19.67
N ARG A 95 -8.06 7.02 -18.75
CA ARG A 95 -9.37 6.43 -19.07
C ARG A 95 -10.28 7.43 -19.79
N ASN A 96 -10.30 8.68 -19.34
CA ASN A 96 -11.09 9.75 -19.97
C ASN A 96 -10.56 10.07 -21.38
N ASP A 97 -9.23 10.12 -21.53
CA ASP A 97 -8.58 10.37 -22.81
C ASP A 97 -8.86 9.22 -23.82
N LEU A 98 -8.79 7.95 -23.38
CA LEU A 98 -9.20 6.80 -24.18
C LEU A 98 -10.68 6.86 -24.60
N GLY A 99 -11.55 7.33 -23.71
CA GLY A 99 -12.96 7.57 -24.03
C GLY A 99 -13.13 8.62 -25.14
N THR A 100 -12.37 9.71 -25.04
CA THR A 100 -12.36 10.78 -26.06
C THR A 100 -11.83 10.27 -27.39
N ILE A 101 -10.73 9.52 -27.38
CA ILE A 101 -10.16 8.84 -28.55
C ILE A 101 -11.19 7.94 -29.23
N SER A 102 -11.92 7.14 -28.44
CA SER A 102 -12.96 6.23 -28.94
C SER A 102 -14.07 7.00 -29.66
N GLU A 103 -14.48 8.14 -29.13
CA GLU A 103 -15.49 9.01 -29.76
C GLU A 103 -14.97 9.61 -31.07
N GLU A 104 -13.74 10.14 -31.08
CA GLU A 104 -13.14 10.69 -32.30
C GLU A 104 -12.96 9.64 -33.40
N LEU A 105 -12.59 8.40 -33.04
CA LEU A 105 -12.52 7.27 -33.98
C LEU A 105 -13.88 6.88 -34.54
N ALA A 106 -14.93 6.88 -33.71
CA ALA A 106 -16.29 6.60 -34.17
C ALA A 106 -16.78 7.66 -35.17
N GLN A 107 -16.47 8.94 -34.92
CA GLN A 107 -16.77 10.03 -35.85
C GLN A 107 -16.03 9.88 -37.17
N LEU A 108 -14.73 9.56 -37.12
CA LEU A 108 -13.91 9.34 -38.31
C LEU A 108 -14.44 8.17 -39.14
N TYR A 109 -14.78 7.05 -38.50
CA TYR A 109 -15.39 5.88 -39.13
C TYR A 109 -16.68 6.26 -39.85
N HIS A 110 -17.57 7.03 -39.20
CA HIS A 110 -18.81 7.49 -39.81
C HIS A 110 -18.57 8.38 -41.04
N HIS A 111 -17.60 9.29 -40.98
CA HIS A 111 -17.22 10.13 -42.12
C HIS A 111 -16.73 9.30 -43.31
N VAL A 112 -15.82 8.34 -43.08
CA VAL A 112 -15.30 7.48 -44.14
C VAL A 112 -16.41 6.64 -44.77
N CYS A 113 -17.30 6.03 -43.96
CA CYS A 113 -18.45 5.29 -44.47
C CYS A 113 -19.38 6.17 -45.33
N THR A 114 -19.68 7.39 -44.86
CA THR A 114 -20.54 8.35 -45.57
C THR A 114 -19.95 8.72 -46.94
N VAL A 115 -18.64 8.91 -47.03
CA VAL A 115 -17.95 9.26 -48.27
C VAL A 115 -17.89 8.08 -49.24
N ASN A 116 -17.79 6.85 -48.74
CA ASN A 116 -17.74 5.64 -49.55
C ASN A 116 -19.13 5.12 -49.95
N GLY A 117 -20.22 5.76 -49.51
CA GLY A 117 -21.60 5.29 -49.74
C GLY A 117 -21.93 4.01 -48.98
N GLU A 118 -21.15 3.67 -47.96
CA GLU A 118 -21.32 2.50 -47.12
C GLU A 118 -22.14 2.86 -45.89
N THR A 119 -23.06 1.98 -45.48
CA THR A 119 -23.77 2.16 -44.20
C THR A 119 -22.89 1.61 -43.08
N PRO A 120 -22.57 2.39 -42.03
CA PRO A 120 -21.72 1.92 -40.94
C PRO A 120 -22.30 0.63 -40.32
N SER A 121 -21.56 -0.47 -40.40
CA SER A 121 -21.98 -1.73 -39.80
C SER A 121 -21.63 -1.70 -38.31
N ARG A 122 -22.54 -1.11 -37.52
CA ARG A 122 -22.57 -1.06 -36.05
C ARG A 122 -21.56 -0.10 -35.40
N VAL A 123 -22.05 1.11 -35.10
CA VAL A 123 -21.46 2.01 -34.10
C VAL A 123 -22.02 1.60 -32.73
N LEU A 124 -21.25 0.88 -31.91
CA LEU A 124 -21.60 0.64 -30.50
C LEU A 124 -21.12 1.84 -29.67
N LEU A 125 -21.92 2.90 -29.66
CA LEU A 125 -21.83 3.98 -28.67
C LEU A 125 -22.61 3.56 -27.41
N ASP A 126 -22.10 2.59 -26.67
CA ASP A 126 -22.63 2.24 -25.33
C ASP A 126 -21.89 3.05 -24.26
N HIS A 127 -22.19 4.36 -24.19
CA HIS A 127 -21.83 5.16 -23.03
C HIS A 127 -23.00 5.18 -22.04
N SER A 128 -22.75 4.72 -20.81
CA SER A 128 -23.50 4.99 -19.57
C SER A 128 -24.83 4.25 -19.31
N LYS A 129 -24.77 2.98 -18.90
CA LYS A 129 -25.61 2.48 -17.80
C LYS A 129 -24.80 1.53 -16.92
N GLN A 130 -24.90 1.69 -15.59
CA GLN A 130 -24.18 1.00 -14.51
C GLN A 130 -22.68 1.37 -14.36
N GLY A 131 -22.20 2.06 -13.34
CA GLY A 131 -22.83 2.66 -12.16
C GLY A 131 -21.72 3.21 -11.25
N HIS A 132 -21.94 4.37 -10.66
CA HIS A 132 -21.68 4.55 -9.23
C HIS A 132 -22.62 5.61 -8.70
N THR A 133 -23.32 5.22 -7.66
CA THR A 133 -24.26 5.98 -6.87
C THR A 133 -23.62 7.25 -6.33
N THR A 134 -24.45 8.29 -6.29
CA THR A 134 -24.32 9.47 -5.44
C THR A 134 -24.00 9.05 -4.01
N GLU A 135 -22.78 9.29 -3.55
CA GLU A 135 -22.52 9.53 -2.14
C GLU A 135 -21.82 10.89 -2.03
N LYS A 136 -22.45 11.74 -1.22
CA LYS A 136 -22.02 13.09 -0.91
C LYS A 136 -20.82 12.98 0.01
N GLU A 137 -19.66 13.46 -0.41
CA GLU A 137 -18.59 13.81 0.53
C GLU A 137 -18.11 15.23 0.23
N GLU A 138 -18.13 16.03 1.29
CA GLU A 138 -17.75 17.45 1.32
C GLU A 138 -16.26 17.59 1.03
N GLU A 139 -15.89 18.01 -0.18
CA GLU A 139 -14.51 18.35 -0.50
C GLU A 139 -14.13 19.70 0.12
N ALA A 140 -13.44 19.62 1.26
CA ALA A 140 -12.66 20.72 1.78
C ALA A 140 -11.50 21.01 0.82
N TYR A 141 -11.50 22.22 0.25
CA TYR A 141 -10.42 22.80 -0.54
C TYR A 141 -9.10 22.79 0.25
N ILE A 142 -8.16 21.94 -0.13
CA ILE A 142 -6.76 21.98 0.35
C ILE A 142 -5.87 22.45 -0.81
N PRO A 143 -5.10 23.54 -0.66
CA PRO A 143 -4.31 24.12 -1.74
C PRO A 143 -3.23 23.17 -2.26
N HIS A 144 -3.14 23.02 -3.57
CA HIS A 144 -2.08 22.30 -4.28
C HIS A 144 -0.68 22.85 -3.93
N PRO A 145 0.25 22.02 -3.43
CA PRO A 145 1.67 22.33 -3.47
C PRO A 145 2.37 21.35 -4.40
N GLY A 146 2.81 21.85 -5.55
CA GLY A 146 3.98 21.37 -6.29
C GLY A 146 3.94 19.94 -6.83
N SER A 147 4.20 19.82 -8.13
CA SER A 147 4.67 18.59 -8.79
C SER A 147 5.82 17.97 -8.00
N LEU A 148 5.55 16.95 -7.18
CA LEU A 148 6.58 16.17 -6.53
C LEU A 148 6.85 14.94 -7.39
N ASP A 149 8.08 14.88 -7.88
CA ASP A 149 8.68 13.82 -8.67
C ASP A 149 8.51 12.45 -7.97
N PRO A 150 7.89 11.43 -8.61
CA PRO A 150 7.69 10.10 -8.04
C PRO A 150 9.00 9.39 -7.65
N ARG A 151 10.14 9.83 -8.21
CA ARG A 151 11.47 9.27 -7.90
C ARG A 151 12.06 9.74 -6.58
N SER A 152 11.48 10.75 -5.92
CA SER A 152 11.99 11.26 -4.64
C SER A 152 11.54 10.43 -3.42
N THR A 153 10.56 9.53 -3.56
CA THR A 153 9.94 8.83 -2.42
C THR A 153 10.47 7.42 -2.17
N GLU A 154 11.25 6.85 -3.11
CA GLU A 154 11.85 5.52 -2.96
C GLU A 154 12.85 5.44 -1.78
N GLY A 155 13.41 6.58 -1.34
CA GLY A 155 14.36 6.64 -0.21
C GLY A 155 13.76 6.96 1.16
N LYS A 156 12.42 7.05 1.31
CA LYS A 156 11.79 7.50 2.58
C LYS A 156 11.08 6.41 3.37
N LEU A 157 11.02 5.20 2.84
CA LEU A 157 10.44 4.06 3.54
C LEU A 157 11.44 3.57 4.59
N ARG A 158 10.97 3.42 5.82
CA ARG A 158 11.83 3.05 6.95
C ARG A 158 11.96 1.55 7.14
N THR A 159 11.07 0.79 6.52
CA THR A 159 11.05 -0.67 6.55
C THR A 159 11.41 -1.22 5.18
N ASP A 160 12.14 -2.35 5.11
CA ASP A 160 12.47 -3.07 3.87
C ASP A 160 11.23 -3.74 3.24
N VAL A 161 10.19 -2.95 2.92
CA VAL A 161 9.07 -3.41 2.11
C VAL A 161 9.58 -3.45 0.67
N THR A 162 9.58 -4.63 0.06
CA THR A 162 9.99 -4.84 -1.33
C THR A 162 9.02 -4.12 -2.28
N LEU A 163 9.21 -2.82 -2.46
CA LEU A 163 8.39 -1.94 -3.31
C LEU A 163 8.66 -2.11 -4.80
N LYS A 164 9.71 -2.86 -5.15
CA LYS A 164 10.19 -3.01 -6.53
C LYS A 164 9.07 -3.49 -7.46
N ASP A 165 8.16 -4.32 -6.97
CA ASP A 165 7.05 -4.85 -7.75
C ASP A 165 5.94 -3.82 -8.02
N PHE A 166 5.76 -2.81 -7.16
CA PHE A 166 4.75 -1.77 -7.32
C PHE A 166 5.20 -0.62 -8.22
N VAL A 167 6.49 -0.31 -8.24
CA VAL A 167 7.04 0.85 -8.97
C VAL A 167 7.41 0.50 -10.42
N ASP A 168 8.02 -0.66 -10.68
CA ASP A 168 8.58 -0.99 -12.02
C ASP A 168 7.52 -1.28 -13.10
N ASN A 169 6.29 -1.65 -12.74
CA ASN A 169 5.34 -2.23 -13.72
C ASN A 169 4.33 -1.25 -14.35
N SER A 170 4.30 0.03 -13.96
CA SER A 170 3.45 1.00 -14.68
C SER A 170 3.97 2.41 -14.44
N ASP A 171 4.76 2.93 -15.38
CA ASP A 171 5.04 4.35 -15.46
C ASP A 171 3.80 5.05 -16.03
N PRO A 172 3.00 5.75 -15.19
CA PRO A 172 1.78 6.39 -15.65
C PRO A 172 2.07 7.56 -16.61
N ALA A 173 3.28 8.12 -16.55
CA ALA A 173 3.69 9.19 -17.46
C ALA A 173 3.96 8.65 -18.86
N ALA A 174 4.63 7.48 -18.98
CA ALA A 174 4.82 6.81 -20.26
C ALA A 174 3.48 6.45 -20.93
N VAL A 175 2.50 6.00 -20.15
CA VAL A 175 1.15 5.73 -20.67
C VAL A 175 0.47 7.02 -21.16
N ARG A 176 0.61 8.14 -20.43
CA ARG A 176 0.08 9.44 -20.86
C ARG A 176 0.71 9.92 -22.17
N GLU A 177 2.03 9.79 -22.32
CA GLU A 177 2.72 10.19 -23.55
C GLU A 177 2.24 9.40 -24.78
N ILE A 178 2.00 8.10 -24.63
CA ILE A 178 1.41 7.26 -25.67
C ILE A 178 0.00 7.73 -26.02
N VAL A 179 -0.82 8.06 -25.01
CA VAL A 179 -2.18 8.56 -25.20
C VAL A 179 -2.19 9.92 -25.92
N ASP A 180 -1.35 10.87 -25.50
CA ASP A 180 -1.21 12.17 -26.15
C ASP A 180 -0.83 12.01 -27.63
N THR A 181 0.09 11.08 -27.92
CA THR A 181 0.48 10.74 -29.30
C THR A 181 -0.70 10.21 -30.11
N ILE A 182 -1.51 9.31 -29.54
CA ILE A 182 -2.69 8.76 -30.21
C ILE A 182 -3.73 9.87 -30.46
N VAL A 183 -3.97 10.76 -29.49
CA VAL A 183 -4.87 11.91 -29.65
C VAL A 183 -4.42 12.79 -30.83
N ASP A 184 -3.12 13.11 -30.90
CA ASP A 184 -2.58 13.93 -31.98
C ASP A 184 -2.70 13.25 -33.36
N GLN A 185 -2.44 11.93 -33.42
CA GLN A 185 -2.60 11.15 -34.64
C GLN A 185 -4.05 11.14 -35.13
N ILE A 186 -5.03 10.92 -34.26
CA ILE A 186 -6.45 10.91 -34.62
C ILE A 186 -6.90 12.30 -35.09
N ARG A 187 -6.47 13.37 -34.41
CA ARG A 187 -6.77 14.74 -34.83
C ARG A 187 -6.22 15.04 -36.22
N HIS A 188 -5.01 14.56 -36.54
CA HIS A 188 -4.41 14.73 -37.86
C HIS A 188 -5.17 13.95 -38.94
N LEU A 189 -5.57 12.71 -38.64
CA LEU A 189 -6.37 11.88 -39.55
C LEU A 189 -7.74 12.52 -39.82
N LYS A 190 -8.43 13.02 -38.80
CA LYS A 190 -9.70 13.73 -38.94
C LYS A 190 -9.60 14.92 -39.89
N LYS A 191 -8.62 15.81 -39.68
CA LYS A 191 -8.37 16.96 -40.55
C LYS A 191 -8.04 16.55 -41.99
N SER A 192 -7.25 15.50 -42.15
CA SER A 192 -6.85 15.01 -43.48
C SER A 192 -8.03 14.42 -44.25
N VAL A 193 -8.92 13.70 -43.56
CA VAL A 193 -10.15 13.17 -44.14
C VAL A 193 -11.11 14.30 -44.49
N GLU A 194 -11.35 15.26 -43.58
CA GLU A 194 -12.18 16.45 -43.83
C GLU A 194 -11.69 17.23 -45.05
N HIS A 195 -10.39 17.54 -45.13
CA HIS A 195 -9.79 18.22 -46.28
C HIS A 195 -9.92 17.43 -47.58
N THR A 196 -9.82 16.10 -47.53
CA THR A 196 -10.04 15.23 -48.70
C THR A 196 -11.50 15.28 -49.16
N ILE A 197 -12.45 15.31 -48.22
CA ILE A 197 -13.88 15.48 -48.51
C ILE A 197 -14.14 16.84 -49.15
N GLU A 198 -13.58 17.92 -48.61
CA GLU A 198 -13.73 19.28 -49.17
C GLU A 198 -13.15 19.38 -50.59
N LEU A 199 -11.94 18.86 -50.81
CA LEU A 199 -11.33 18.77 -52.14
C LEU A 199 -12.19 17.96 -53.13
N SER A 200 -12.82 16.87 -52.68
CA SER A 200 -13.73 16.10 -53.52
C SER A 200 -15.01 16.85 -53.88
N LYS A 201 -15.55 17.66 -52.95
CA LYS A 201 -16.72 18.52 -53.19
C LYS A 201 -16.38 19.67 -54.14
N GLU A 202 -15.25 20.34 -53.93
CA GLU A 202 -14.79 21.45 -54.77
C GLU A 202 -14.46 20.97 -56.20
N LYS A 203 -13.81 19.82 -56.34
CA LYS A 203 -13.57 19.22 -57.66
C LYS A 203 -14.81 18.59 -58.29
N GLY A 204 -15.79 18.17 -57.50
CA GLY A 204 -17.12 17.79 -57.96
C GLY A 204 -17.87 18.98 -58.58
N LEU A 205 -17.73 20.16 -57.98
CA LEU A 205 -18.26 21.43 -58.54
C LEU A 205 -17.49 21.88 -59.79
N VAL A 206 -16.17 21.69 -59.85
CA VAL A 206 -15.38 21.94 -61.08
C VAL A 206 -15.69 20.91 -62.18
N ARG A 207 -16.16 19.71 -61.83
CA ARG A 207 -16.47 18.63 -62.77
C ARG A 207 -17.81 18.69 -63.46
N GLU A 208 -18.72 19.54 -63.01
CA GLU A 208 -19.88 19.90 -63.84
C GLU A 208 -19.44 20.58 -65.16
N SER A 209 -18.13 20.88 -65.30
CA SER A 209 -17.50 21.37 -66.53
C SER A 209 -16.50 20.40 -67.22
N ALA A 210 -16.15 19.23 -66.68
CA ALA A 210 -15.22 18.31 -67.38
C ALA A 210 -15.23 16.85 -66.86
N ALA A 211 -15.87 15.95 -67.61
CA ALA A 211 -15.87 14.50 -67.40
C ALA A 211 -14.47 13.88 -67.33
N SER A 212 -14.19 12.97 -66.36
CA SER A 212 -13.09 11.97 -66.40
C SER A 212 -13.10 10.96 -65.21
N ASP A 213 -14.17 10.20 -65.00
CA ASP A 213 -14.37 9.37 -63.78
C ASP A 213 -13.40 8.21 -63.50
N SER A 214 -12.47 7.85 -64.38
CA SER A 214 -11.67 6.62 -64.19
C SER A 214 -10.39 6.79 -63.36
N LYS A 215 -9.78 7.99 -63.32
CA LYS A 215 -8.48 8.19 -62.65
C LYS A 215 -8.56 8.45 -61.15
N TYR A 216 -9.74 8.82 -60.64
CA TYR A 216 -9.94 9.17 -59.23
C TYR A 216 -10.01 7.94 -58.33
N TYR A 217 -10.71 6.89 -58.76
CA TYR A 217 -10.78 5.64 -58.02
C TYR A 217 -9.40 5.02 -57.82
N VAL A 218 -8.53 5.10 -58.84
CA VAL A 218 -7.17 4.57 -58.76
C VAL A 218 -6.32 5.37 -57.77
N LEU A 219 -6.37 6.71 -57.77
CA LEU A 219 -5.60 7.51 -56.82
C LEU A 219 -6.08 7.32 -55.37
N VAL A 220 -7.39 7.28 -55.15
CA VAL A 220 -7.97 7.10 -53.80
C VAL A 220 -7.69 5.70 -53.28
N TYR A 221 -7.84 4.65 -54.12
CA TYR A 221 -7.41 3.30 -53.73
C TYR A 221 -5.91 3.24 -53.43
N HIS A 222 -5.06 3.87 -54.24
CA HIS A 222 -3.62 3.84 -54.01
C HIS A 222 -3.21 4.59 -52.74
N TYR A 223 -3.89 5.70 -52.42
CA TYR A 223 -3.67 6.45 -51.19
C TYR A 223 -4.15 5.69 -49.95
N LEU A 224 -5.36 5.10 -50.00
CA LEU A 224 -5.88 4.28 -48.89
C LEU A 224 -5.01 3.04 -48.66
N THR A 225 -4.57 2.38 -49.73
CA THR A 225 -3.68 1.21 -49.65
C THR A 225 -2.30 1.60 -49.09
N PHE A 226 -1.78 2.77 -49.48
CA PHE A 226 -0.50 3.28 -48.96
C PHE A 226 -0.60 3.67 -47.47
N CYS A 227 -1.69 4.30 -47.05
CA CYS A 227 -1.92 4.62 -45.64
C CYS A 227 -2.12 3.37 -44.78
N PHE A 228 -2.78 2.34 -45.30
CA PHE A 228 -2.99 1.07 -44.57
C PHE A 228 -1.68 0.27 -44.40
N PHE A 229 -0.77 0.33 -45.38
CA PHE A 229 0.51 -0.38 -45.34
C PHE A 229 1.57 0.30 -44.45
N PHE A 230 1.39 1.58 -44.11
CA PHE A 230 2.32 2.35 -43.27
C PHE A 230 1.88 2.45 -41.80
N LEU A 231 0.67 1.97 -41.48
CA LEU A 231 0.09 1.96 -40.13
C LEU A 231 0.12 0.59 -39.44
N LEU A 232 0.63 -0.45 -40.11
CA LEU A 232 0.92 -1.78 -39.56
C LEU A 232 2.44 -1.96 -39.38
#